data_AF-A0A292RES7-F1
#
_entry.id   AF-A0A292RES7-F1
#
_cell.length_a   1.000
_cell.length_b   1.000
_cell.length_c   1.000
_cell.angle_alpha   90.00
_cell.angle_beta   90.00
_cell.angle_gamma   90.00
#
_symmetry.space_group_name_H-M   'P 1'
#
loop_
_entity.id
_entity.type
_entity.pdbx_description
1 polymer ?
#
loop_
_entity_poly.entity_id
_entity_poly.type
_entity_poly.pdbx_seq_one_letter_code
_entity_poly.pdbx_strand_id
1 'polypeptide(L)'
;MNLSINPAVNNNYNSMNCNRRRNNTSFGMAVKVDESAMQIMKDQTLALSTKKATKFWDKLSEMISRNEDNPVNVIIRKCNHRKALAAEVVDSEAATAVDNKVHTQPFMFKNGSLKFAEKAEKDAYTINETNKKLEALPKAEEKDFYAGGELPEELAGEFEA
;
A
#
# COMPACT_ATOMS: atom_id res chain seq x y z
N MET A 1 14.18 51.77 32.25
CA MET A 1 14.65 50.38 32.22
C MET A 1 13.46 49.49 32.56
N ASN A 2 12.71 49.06 31.53
CA ASN A 2 11.58 48.15 31.68
C ASN A 2 12.05 46.75 31.31
N LEU A 3 12.10 45.87 32.30
CA LEU A 3 12.33 44.45 32.13
C LEU A 3 11.03 43.81 31.63
N SER A 4 10.92 43.62 30.32
CA SER A 4 9.86 42.80 29.73
C SER A 4 10.15 41.33 29.98
N ILE A 5 9.39 40.71 30.89
CA ILE A 5 9.36 39.26 31.09
C ILE A 5 8.34 38.70 30.09
N ASN A 6 8.82 38.17 28.97
CA ASN A 6 8.02 37.25 28.14
C ASN A 6 8.22 35.84 28.71
N PRO A 7 7.17 35.13 29.15
CA PRO A 7 7.30 33.73 29.49
C PRO A 7 7.54 32.89 28.22
N ALA A 8 8.40 31.90 28.40
CA ALA A 8 9.01 31.07 27.38
C ALA A 8 8.02 30.38 26.42
N VAL A 9 8.44 30.32 25.16
CA VAL A 9 7.95 29.41 24.13
C VAL A 9 8.15 27.98 24.65
N ASN A 10 7.05 27.33 25.06
CA ASN A 10 7.06 25.93 25.43
C ASN A 10 6.97 25.07 24.15
N ASN A 11 8.13 24.74 23.59
CA ASN A 11 8.26 23.71 22.55
C ASN A 11 8.05 22.34 23.20
N ASN A 12 6.79 21.90 23.33
CA ASN A 12 6.51 20.53 23.72
C ASN A 12 6.43 19.64 22.47
N TYR A 13 7.60 19.14 22.06
CA TYR A 13 7.73 17.96 21.23
C TYR A 13 7.24 16.75 22.04
N ASN A 14 6.03 16.28 21.79
CA ASN A 14 5.67 14.86 21.71
C ASN A 14 4.16 14.68 21.83
N SER A 15 3.54 14.41 20.70
CA SER A 15 2.44 13.45 20.67
C SER A 15 2.53 12.75 19.33
N MET A 16 3.40 11.73 19.28
CA MET A 16 3.24 10.65 18.32
C MET A 16 1.86 10.05 18.56
N ASN A 17 0.86 10.60 17.87
CA ASN A 17 -0.42 9.94 17.70
C ASN A 17 -0.24 8.85 16.64
N CYS A 18 0.58 7.85 16.97
CA CYS A 18 0.54 6.57 16.31
C CYS A 18 -0.77 5.93 16.76
N ASN A 19 -1.84 6.21 16.01
CA ASN A 19 -3.02 5.37 15.99
C ASN A 19 -2.58 3.95 15.60
N ARG A 20 -2.09 3.18 16.58
CA ARG A 20 -1.98 1.72 16.55
C ARG A 20 -3.40 1.18 16.44
N ARG A 21 -3.98 1.27 15.26
CA ARG A 21 -4.96 0.28 14.83
C ARG A 21 -4.17 -0.99 14.52
N ARG A 22 -3.83 -1.72 15.59
CA ARG A 22 -3.54 -3.15 15.51
C ARG A 22 -4.83 -3.84 15.08
N ASN A 23 -5.07 -3.82 13.77
CA ASN A 23 -5.84 -4.86 13.13
C ASN A 23 -4.81 -5.86 12.63
N ASN A 24 -4.31 -6.69 13.55
CA ASN A 24 -3.64 -7.91 13.17
C ASN A 24 -4.67 -8.79 12.46
N THR A 25 -4.22 -9.47 11.40
CA THR A 25 -4.95 -10.32 10.45
C THR A 25 -5.77 -9.59 9.37
N SER A 26 -5.15 -9.36 8.21
CA SER A 26 -5.85 -9.29 6.92
C SER A 26 -5.23 -10.34 6.00
N PHE A 27 -5.59 -11.61 6.20
CA PHE A 27 -5.47 -12.57 5.11
C PHE A 27 -6.44 -12.11 4.01
N GLY A 28 -5.85 -11.67 2.91
CA GLY A 28 -6.55 -11.27 1.70
C GLY A 28 -7.06 -9.83 1.72
N MET A 29 -6.40 -8.95 0.98
CA MET A 29 -7.15 -7.83 0.42
C MET A 29 -6.49 -7.33 -0.85
N ALA A 30 -6.98 -7.86 -1.96
CA ALA A 30 -6.61 -7.37 -3.26
C ALA A 30 -7.80 -6.81 -4.03
N VAL A 31 -7.45 -5.94 -4.95
CA VAL A 31 -8.34 -5.15 -5.81
C VAL A 31 -9.51 -4.53 -5.04
N LYS A 32 -9.26 -3.35 -4.48
CA LYS A 32 -10.27 -2.50 -3.85
C LYS A 32 -10.68 -1.39 -4.80
N VAL A 33 -11.91 -0.93 -4.69
CA VAL A 33 -12.41 0.24 -5.41
C VAL A 33 -12.68 1.36 -4.40
N ASP A 34 -11.98 2.47 -4.56
CA ASP A 34 -12.19 3.68 -3.78
C ASP A 34 -13.47 4.40 -4.22
N GLU A 35 -14.14 5.07 -3.27
CA GLU A 35 -15.39 5.81 -3.55
C GLU A 35 -15.22 6.84 -4.67
N SER A 36 -14.03 7.48 -4.78
CA SER A 36 -13.75 8.45 -5.83
C SER A 36 -13.75 7.85 -7.24
N ALA A 37 -13.48 6.54 -7.38
CA ALA A 37 -13.52 5.83 -8.65
C ALA A 37 -14.94 5.46 -9.09
N MET A 38 -15.86 5.24 -8.14
CA MET A 38 -17.20 4.70 -8.45
C MET A 38 -17.96 5.56 -9.46
N GLN A 39 -17.95 6.89 -9.27
CA GLN A 39 -18.61 7.82 -10.20
C GLN A 39 -17.99 7.72 -11.61
N ILE A 40 -16.67 7.65 -11.70
CA ILE A 40 -15.96 7.57 -12.99
C ILE A 40 -16.24 6.23 -13.68
N MET A 41 -16.27 5.13 -12.93
CA MET A 41 -16.61 3.81 -13.47
C MET A 41 -18.04 3.79 -14.01
N LYS A 42 -18.98 4.39 -13.29
CA LYS A 42 -20.36 4.54 -13.74
C LYS A 42 -20.44 5.38 -15.01
N ASP A 43 -19.81 6.55 -15.05
CA ASP A 43 -19.81 7.43 -16.22
C ASP A 43 -19.18 6.73 -17.44
N GLN A 44 -18.08 6.01 -17.25
CA GLN A 44 -17.41 5.29 -18.32
C GLN A 44 -18.26 4.12 -18.84
N THR A 45 -18.86 3.33 -17.96
CA THR A 45 -19.65 2.17 -18.37
C THR A 45 -20.97 2.56 -19.05
N LEU A 46 -21.61 3.65 -18.62
CA LEU A 46 -22.78 4.23 -19.30
C LEU A 46 -22.48 4.76 -20.70
N ALA A 47 -21.26 5.25 -20.94
CA ALA A 47 -20.84 5.73 -22.27
C ALA A 47 -20.46 4.59 -23.24
N LEU A 48 -20.41 3.35 -22.77
CA LEU A 48 -20.07 2.17 -23.59
C LEU A 48 -21.32 1.47 -24.11
N SER A 49 -21.16 0.65 -25.15
CA SER A 49 -22.21 -0.29 -25.54
C SER A 49 -22.41 -1.33 -24.44
N THR A 50 -23.63 -1.86 -24.30
CA THR A 50 -23.98 -2.87 -23.28
C THR A 50 -22.97 -4.01 -23.22
N LYS A 51 -22.59 -4.57 -24.37
CA LYS A 51 -21.59 -5.65 -24.47
C LYS A 51 -20.21 -5.25 -23.89
N LYS A 52 -19.76 -4.01 -24.12
CA LYS A 52 -18.49 -3.51 -23.59
C LYS A 52 -18.58 -3.21 -22.09
N ALA A 53 -19.72 -2.66 -21.64
CA ALA A 53 -19.98 -2.43 -20.23
C ALA A 53 -20.00 -3.73 -19.43
N THR A 54 -20.72 -4.76 -19.90
CA THR A 54 -20.72 -6.10 -19.28
C THR A 54 -19.30 -6.67 -19.19
N LYS A 55 -18.54 -6.62 -20.30
CA LYS A 55 -17.15 -7.09 -20.32
C LYS A 55 -16.24 -6.34 -19.35
N PHE A 56 -16.48 -5.06 -19.12
CA PHE A 56 -15.74 -4.28 -18.11
C PHE A 56 -16.01 -4.83 -16.71
N TRP A 57 -17.28 -5.02 -16.35
CA TRP A 57 -17.67 -5.55 -15.05
C TRP A 57 -17.19 -6.98 -14.84
N ASP A 58 -17.34 -7.85 -15.84
CA ASP A 58 -16.87 -9.24 -15.77
C ASP A 58 -15.36 -9.31 -15.50
N LYS A 59 -14.57 -8.52 -16.25
CA LYS A 59 -13.12 -8.46 -16.06
C LYS A 59 -12.73 -7.92 -14.69
N LEU A 60 -13.45 -6.91 -14.19
CA LEU A 60 -13.19 -6.36 -12.88
C LEU A 60 -13.47 -7.39 -11.78
N SER A 61 -14.62 -8.05 -11.84
CA SER A 61 -15.00 -9.11 -10.90
C SER A 61 -14.01 -10.27 -10.94
N GLU A 62 -13.61 -10.71 -12.14
CA GLU A 62 -12.61 -11.77 -12.30
C GLU A 62 -11.27 -11.38 -11.66
N MET A 63 -10.83 -10.14 -11.84
CA MET A 63 -9.60 -9.63 -11.25
C MET A 63 -9.68 -9.55 -9.71
N ILE A 64 -10.84 -9.16 -9.16
CA ILE A 64 -11.08 -9.20 -7.71
C ILE A 64 -10.96 -10.64 -7.20
N SER A 65 -11.66 -11.59 -7.82
CA SER A 65 -11.62 -13.00 -7.41
C SER A 65 -10.23 -13.63 -7.51
N ARG A 66 -9.45 -13.34 -8.56
CA ARG A 66 -8.09 -13.90 -8.72
C ARG A 66 -7.10 -13.45 -7.65
N ASN A 67 -7.36 -12.31 -7.03
CA ASN A 67 -6.42 -11.74 -6.08
C ASN A 67 -6.93 -11.79 -4.64
N GLU A 68 -8.07 -12.43 -4.35
CA GLU A 68 -8.69 -12.43 -3.02
C GLU A 68 -7.69 -12.69 -1.87
N ASP A 69 -6.74 -13.62 -2.08
CA ASP A 69 -5.70 -14.00 -1.12
C ASP A 69 -4.36 -13.25 -1.23
N ASN A 70 -4.22 -12.28 -2.13
CA ASN A 70 -2.97 -11.54 -2.30
C ASN A 70 -2.77 -10.54 -1.15
N PRO A 71 -1.64 -10.60 -0.41
CA PRO A 71 -1.35 -9.64 0.67
C PRO A 71 -1.08 -8.23 0.15
N VAL A 72 -0.68 -8.07 -1.11
CA VAL A 72 -0.41 -6.76 -1.71
C VAL A 72 -1.70 -6.16 -2.27
N ASN A 73 -2.00 -4.92 -1.86
CA ASN A 73 -3.25 -4.26 -2.24
C ASN A 73 -3.11 -3.64 -3.64
N VAL A 74 -4.18 -3.74 -4.43
CA VAL A 74 -4.39 -2.92 -5.64
C VAL A 74 -5.61 -2.05 -5.40
N ILE A 75 -5.49 -0.73 -5.42
CA ILE A 75 -6.56 0.22 -5.12
C ILE A 75 -6.91 0.97 -6.41
N ILE A 76 -8.10 0.70 -6.94
CA ILE A 76 -8.68 1.44 -8.06
C ILE A 76 -9.28 2.74 -7.52
N ARG A 77 -8.73 3.88 -7.94
CA ARG A 77 -9.15 5.21 -7.49
C ARG A 77 -9.23 6.19 -8.65
N LYS A 78 -9.75 7.38 -8.37
CA LYS A 78 -9.67 8.51 -9.31
C LYS A 78 -8.25 9.05 -9.42
N CYS A 79 -7.87 9.45 -10.64
CA CYS A 79 -6.66 10.24 -10.87
C CYS A 79 -6.79 11.65 -10.25
N ASN A 80 -5.75 12.12 -9.55
CA ASN A 80 -5.79 13.39 -8.83
C ASN A 80 -6.14 14.60 -9.72
N HIS A 81 -5.58 14.65 -10.93
CA HIS A 81 -5.71 15.81 -11.83
C HIS A 81 -6.63 15.57 -13.03
N ARG A 82 -7.30 14.41 -13.11
CA ARG A 82 -8.03 14.00 -14.33
C ARG A 82 -9.26 13.17 -13.98
N LYS A 83 -10.33 13.28 -14.78
CA LYS A 83 -11.49 12.37 -14.72
C LYS A 83 -11.16 11.02 -15.37
N ALA A 84 -10.20 10.30 -14.78
CA ALA A 84 -9.73 9.00 -15.24
C ALA A 84 -9.50 8.08 -14.03
N LEU A 85 -9.51 6.78 -14.27
CA LEU A 85 -9.19 5.79 -13.25
C LEU A 85 -7.67 5.60 -13.14
N ALA A 86 -7.22 5.23 -11.95
CA ALA A 86 -5.87 4.77 -11.66
C ALA A 86 -5.95 3.53 -10.78
N ALA A 87 -4.92 2.69 -10.85
CA ALA A 87 -4.71 1.57 -9.95
C ALA A 87 -3.41 1.82 -9.20
N GLU A 88 -3.50 1.91 -7.88
CA GLU A 88 -2.37 2.09 -6.97
C GLU A 88 -2.04 0.78 -6.29
N VAL A 89 -0.78 0.35 -6.38
CA VAL A 89 -0.26 -0.84 -5.71
C VAL A 89 0.31 -0.39 -4.37
N VAL A 90 -0.16 -0.99 -3.28
CA VAL A 90 0.24 -0.67 -1.91
C VAL A 90 0.71 -1.95 -1.22
N ASP A 91 2.00 -1.98 -0.88
CA ASP A 91 2.56 -3.03 -0.04
C ASP A 91 2.17 -2.76 1.42
N SER A 92 1.48 -3.71 2.04
CA SER A 92 1.04 -3.59 3.43
C SER A 92 2.10 -4.03 4.44
N GLU A 93 3.22 -4.60 4.01
CA GLU A 93 4.30 -5.06 4.90
C GLU A 93 5.17 -3.90 5.35
N ALA A 94 4.74 -3.17 6.39
CA ALA A 94 5.36 -1.90 6.80
C ALA A 94 6.88 -1.96 7.07
N ALA A 95 7.42 -3.13 7.45
CA ALA A 95 8.85 -3.30 7.73
C ALA A 95 9.72 -3.32 6.46
N THR A 96 9.18 -3.78 5.33
CA THR A 96 9.90 -3.93 4.05
C THR A 96 9.17 -3.28 2.88
N ALA A 97 8.15 -2.45 3.16
CA ALA A 97 7.26 -1.89 2.15
C ALA A 97 8.03 -1.08 1.12
N VAL A 98 7.79 -1.41 -0.15
CA VAL A 98 8.26 -0.61 -1.28
C VAL A 98 7.32 0.57 -1.55
N ASP A 99 7.85 1.60 -2.22
CA ASP A 99 7.06 2.77 -2.61
C ASP A 99 5.81 2.38 -3.43
N ASN A 100 4.70 3.06 -3.14
CA ASN A 100 3.45 2.85 -3.87
C ASN A 100 3.62 3.14 -5.37
N LYS A 101 3.08 2.26 -6.21
CA LYS A 101 3.15 2.40 -7.67
C LYS A 101 1.78 2.69 -8.26
N VAL A 102 1.68 3.75 -9.06
CA VAL A 102 0.40 4.19 -9.64
C VAL A 102 0.38 3.98 -11.16
N HIS A 103 -0.59 3.20 -11.64
CA HIS A 103 -0.87 3.02 -13.06
C HIS A 103 -2.14 3.77 -13.43
N THR A 104 -2.03 4.73 -14.34
CA THR A 104 -3.17 5.56 -14.74
C THR A 104 -3.78 5.04 -16.05
N GLN A 105 -5.10 5.16 -16.17
CA GLN A 105 -5.81 4.87 -17.41
C GLN A 105 -5.34 5.86 -18.50
N PRO A 106 -4.86 5.37 -19.65
CA PRO A 106 -4.32 6.24 -20.69
C PRO A 106 -5.43 7.08 -21.36
N PHE A 107 -5.07 8.30 -21.75
CA PHE A 107 -6.00 9.38 -22.12
C PHE A 107 -6.93 9.05 -23.31
N MET A 108 -6.48 8.18 -24.22
CA MET A 108 -7.23 7.75 -25.42
C MET A 108 -8.07 6.48 -25.23
N PHE A 109 -8.04 5.84 -24.05
CA PHE A 109 -8.64 4.52 -23.83
C PHE A 109 -9.82 4.54 -22.86
N LYS A 110 -10.79 5.42 -23.11
CA LYS A 110 -12.14 5.39 -22.49
C LYS A 110 -13.01 4.26 -23.06
N ASN A 111 -12.41 3.16 -23.48
CA ASN A 111 -13.06 2.04 -24.16
C ASN A 111 -13.49 0.92 -23.20
N GLY A 112 -13.47 1.17 -21.89
CA GLY A 112 -13.69 0.15 -20.87
C GLY A 112 -12.50 -0.80 -20.69
N SER A 113 -11.29 -0.40 -21.08
CA SER A 113 -10.09 -1.21 -20.87
C SER A 113 -9.56 -1.08 -19.44
N LEU A 114 -9.38 -2.22 -18.78
CA LEU A 114 -8.75 -2.35 -17.46
C LEU A 114 -7.23 -2.61 -17.54
N LYS A 115 -6.57 -2.31 -18.68
CA LYS A 115 -5.12 -2.54 -18.85
C LYS A 115 -4.24 -1.90 -17.76
N PHE A 116 -4.65 -0.74 -17.24
CA PHE A 116 -3.94 -0.07 -16.16
C PHE A 116 -4.00 -0.89 -14.85
N ALA A 117 -5.15 -1.52 -14.59
CA ALA A 117 -5.35 -2.38 -13.42
C ALA A 117 -4.68 -3.75 -13.61
N GLU A 118 -4.72 -4.34 -14.82
CA GLU A 118 -3.97 -5.57 -15.16
C GLU A 118 -2.45 -5.37 -14.95
N LYS A 119 -1.93 -4.15 -15.20
CA LYS A 119 -0.52 -3.84 -14.93
C LYS A 119 -0.23 -3.71 -13.44
N ALA A 120 -1.14 -3.11 -12.68
CA ALA A 120 -1.05 -3.02 -11.22
C ALA A 120 -1.11 -4.42 -10.56
N GLU A 121 -1.99 -5.30 -11.06
CA GLU A 121 -2.09 -6.71 -10.65
C GLU A 121 -0.75 -7.44 -10.81
N LYS A 122 -0.09 -7.30 -11.96
CA LYS A 122 1.25 -7.91 -12.20
C LYS A 122 2.32 -7.40 -11.24
N ASP A 123 2.33 -6.09 -10.97
CA ASP A 123 3.27 -5.52 -10.01
C ASP A 123 2.98 -6.03 -8.59
N ALA A 124 1.71 -6.15 -8.20
CA ALA A 124 1.32 -6.71 -6.91
C ALA A 124 1.79 -8.16 -6.74
N TYR A 125 1.67 -9.00 -7.78
CA TYR A 125 2.22 -10.35 -7.76
C TYR A 125 3.74 -10.36 -7.63
N THR A 126 4.43 -9.45 -8.32
CA THR A 126 5.90 -9.36 -8.28
C THR A 126 6.37 -8.98 -6.88
N ILE A 127 5.69 -8.04 -6.21
CA ILE A 127 5.98 -7.65 -4.82
C ILE A 127 5.73 -8.84 -3.89
N ASN A 128 4.58 -9.51 -4.01
CA ASN A 128 4.27 -10.69 -3.19
C ASN A 128 5.31 -11.82 -3.35
N GLU A 129 5.72 -12.13 -4.58
CA GLU A 129 6.79 -13.11 -4.82
C GLU A 129 8.13 -12.67 -4.21
N THR A 130 8.42 -11.37 -4.24
CA THR A 130 9.65 -10.83 -3.65
C THR A 130 9.60 -10.94 -2.13
N ASN A 131 8.47 -10.58 -1.51
CA ASN A 131 8.28 -10.68 -0.06
C ASN A 131 8.43 -12.13 0.41
N LYS A 132 7.84 -13.11 -0.30
CA LYS A 132 8.03 -14.54 0.00
C LYS A 132 9.49 -14.99 -0.09
N LYS A 133 10.24 -14.49 -1.08
CA LYS A 133 11.68 -14.80 -1.20
C LYS A 133 12.49 -14.19 -0.07
N LEU A 134 12.16 -12.96 0.34
CA LEU A 134 12.82 -12.28 1.46
C LEU A 134 12.54 -12.97 2.80
N GLU A 135 11.32 -13.45 3.03
CA GLU A 135 10.95 -14.21 4.22
C GLU A 135 11.75 -15.51 4.36
N ALA A 136 12.14 -16.13 3.24
CA ALA A 136 12.92 -17.36 3.22
C ALA A 136 14.43 -17.16 3.45
N LEU A 137 14.92 -15.92 3.46
CA LEU A 137 16.34 -15.64 3.72
C LEU A 137 16.66 -15.78 5.22
N PRO A 138 17.85 -16.30 5.57
CA PRO A 138 18.30 -16.26 6.96
C PRO A 138 18.42 -14.81 7.42
N LYS A 139 17.82 -14.50 8.56
CA LYS A 139 17.89 -13.17 9.17
C LYS A 139 19.12 -13.12 10.07
N ALA A 140 19.93 -12.07 9.92
CA ALA A 140 21.03 -11.83 10.84
C ALA A 140 20.48 -11.59 12.25
N GLU A 141 21.07 -12.25 13.24
CA GLU A 141 20.83 -12.01 14.64
C GLU A 141 21.77 -10.91 15.14
N GLU A 142 21.45 -10.26 16.27
CA GLU A 142 22.25 -9.16 16.81
C GLU A 142 23.73 -9.55 17.03
N LYS A 143 23.97 -10.81 17.44
CA LYS A 143 25.31 -11.38 17.62
C LYS A 143 26.15 -11.43 16.34
N ASP A 144 25.52 -11.52 15.16
CA ASP A 144 26.22 -11.64 13.88
C ASP A 144 26.93 -10.32 13.48
N PHE A 145 26.58 -9.21 14.15
CA PHE A 145 27.19 -7.90 13.94
C PHE A 145 28.45 -7.67 14.80
N TYR A 146 28.80 -8.60 15.71
CA TYR A 146 29.96 -8.50 16.59
C TYR A 146 31.05 -9.51 16.19
N ALA A 147 32.30 -9.03 16.14
CA ALA A 147 33.44 -9.88 15.79
C ALA A 147 33.60 -11.00 16.83
N GLY A 148 33.55 -12.26 16.39
CA GLY A 148 33.61 -13.43 17.27
C GLY A 148 32.25 -13.96 17.75
N GLY A 149 31.14 -13.29 17.43
CA GLY A 149 29.78 -13.74 17.78
C GLY A 149 29.38 -13.52 19.24
N GLU A 150 30.16 -12.75 20.00
CA GLU A 150 29.88 -12.42 21.40
C GLU A 150 29.16 -11.07 21.49
N LEU A 151 27.97 -11.06 22.10
CA LEU A 151 27.27 -9.85 22.49
C LEU A 151 28.04 -9.17 23.65
N PRO A 152 28.31 -7.85 23.59
CA PRO A 152 28.97 -7.14 24.67
C PRO A 152 28.18 -7.30 25.99
N GLU A 153 28.88 -7.59 27.10
CA GLU A 153 28.27 -7.81 28.43
C GLU A 153 27.37 -6.66 28.89
N GLU A 154 27.62 -5.43 28.41
CA GLU A 154 26.83 -4.22 28.70
C GLU A 154 25.40 -4.28 28.14
N LEU A 155 25.15 -5.07 27.09
CA LEU A 155 23.82 -5.26 26.47
C LEU A 155 23.13 -6.56 26.92
N ALA A 156 23.88 -7.49 27.55
CA ALA A 156 23.35 -8.77 28.02
C ALA A 156 22.44 -8.62 29.26
N GLY A 157 22.58 -7.53 30.03
CA GLY A 157 21.85 -7.30 31.28
C GLY A 157 20.44 -6.70 31.17
N GLU A 158 20.02 -6.23 29.99
CA GLU A 158 18.70 -5.58 29.82
C GLU A 158 17.52 -6.55 29.57
N PHE A 159 17.79 -7.86 29.51
CA PHE A 159 16.78 -8.90 29.22
C PHE A 159 16.40 -9.79 30.43
N GLU A 160 16.97 -9.54 31.61
CA GLU A 160 16.53 -10.17 32.87
C GLU A 160 15.86 -9.12 33.79
N ALA A 161 14.63 -8.70 33.45
CA ALA A 161 13.71 -8.02 34.40
C ALA A 161 12.24 -8.22 34.01
#